data_AF-A0A2V6NES7-F1
#
_entry.id   AF-A0A2V6NES7-F1
#
_cell.length_a   1.000
_cell.length_b   1.000
_cell.length_c   1.000
_cell.angle_alpha   90.00
_cell.angle_beta   90.00
_cell.angle_gamma   90.00
#
_symmetry.space_group_name_H-M   'P 1'
#
loop_
_entity.id
_entity.type
_entity.pdbx_description
1 polymer ?
#
loop_
_entity_poly.entity_id
_entity_poly.type
_entity_poly.pdbx_seq_one_letter_code
_entity_poly.pdbx_strand_id
1 'polypeptide(L)'
;MAKSLQAENLRWFVVDAHAFDQAVPPARCGTFAPCFTRAGPAAFARDIQASRQVWSAQQGYPGDPTYRDFYRDIGFDLSAKELAPLPGNDFTGIKYHCVT
;
A
#
# COMPACT_ATOMS: atom_id res chain seq x y z
N MET A 1 21.70 -9.20 -4.73
CA MET A 1 20.27 -9.54 -4.59
C MET A 1 19.87 -10.75 -5.43
N ALA A 2 19.73 -10.66 -6.76
CA ALA A 2 19.16 -11.77 -7.57
C ALA A 2 19.90 -13.12 -7.45
N LYS A 3 21.24 -13.13 -7.37
CA LYS A 3 22.01 -14.36 -7.14
C LYS A 3 21.69 -15.01 -5.78
N SER A 4 21.55 -14.20 -4.73
CA SER A 4 21.18 -14.66 -3.40
C SER A 4 19.77 -15.24 -3.39
N LEU A 5 18.81 -14.58 -4.06
CA LEU A 5 17.45 -15.11 -4.23
C LEU A 5 17.46 -16.46 -4.94
N GLN A 6 18.24 -16.60 -6.01
CA GLN A 6 18.38 -17.86 -6.74
C GLN A 6 19.03 -18.97 -5.89
N ALA A 7 20.03 -18.64 -5.06
CA ALA A 7 20.68 -19.59 -4.17
C ALA A 7 19.69 -20.19 -3.15
N GLU A 8 18.75 -19.38 -2.67
CA GLU A 8 17.65 -19.80 -1.79
C GLU A 8 16.45 -20.39 -2.56
N ASN A 9 16.61 -20.67 -3.86
CA ASN A 9 15.56 -21.19 -4.73
C ASN A 9 14.29 -20.30 -4.83
N LEU A 10 14.42 -18.99 -4.59
CA LEU A 10 13.36 -18.02 -4.81
C LEU A 10 13.29 -17.66 -6.30
N ARG A 11 12.12 -17.92 -6.91
CA ARG A 11 11.94 -17.84 -8.37
C ARG A 11 11.45 -16.48 -8.85
N TRP A 12 10.88 -15.66 -7.97
CA TRP A 12 10.38 -14.34 -8.33
C TRP A 12 10.32 -13.39 -7.13
N PHE A 13 10.20 -12.10 -7.40
CA PHE A 13 10.01 -11.04 -6.40
C PHE A 13 9.29 -9.84 -7.02
N VAL A 14 8.78 -8.95 -6.17
CA VAL A 14 8.10 -7.71 -6.58
C VAL A 14 9.05 -6.53 -6.41
N VAL A 15 8.98 -5.59 -7.34
CA VAL A 15 9.71 -4.31 -7.31
C VAL A 15 8.74 -3.15 -7.53
N ASP A 16 9.18 -1.96 -7.16
CA ASP A 16 8.48 -0.73 -7.52
C ASP A 16 8.59 -0.48 -9.04
N ALA A 17 7.63 0.26 -9.60
CA ALA A 17 7.53 0.56 -11.02
C ALA A 17 8.81 1.19 -11.60
N HIS A 18 9.47 2.06 -10.84
CA HIS A 18 10.67 2.75 -11.31
C HIS A 18 11.83 1.79 -11.65
N ALA A 19 11.85 0.59 -11.06
CA ALA A 19 12.86 -0.42 -11.38
C ALA A 19 12.76 -0.89 -12.83
N PHE A 20 11.57 -0.80 -13.44
CA PHE A 20 11.33 -1.13 -14.84
C PHE A 20 11.42 0.10 -15.73
N ASP A 21 10.91 1.25 -15.28
CA ASP A 21 10.98 2.52 -16.03
C ASP A 21 12.43 2.96 -16.29
N GLN A 22 13.33 2.63 -15.36
CA GLN A 22 14.76 2.97 -15.44
C GLN A 22 15.65 1.78 -15.82
N ALA A 23 15.06 0.65 -16.22
CA ALA A 23 15.81 -0.55 -16.56
C ALA A 23 16.67 -0.34 -17.81
N VAL A 24 17.87 -0.94 -17.81
CA VAL A 24 18.75 -1.01 -18.98
C VAL A 24 19.13 -2.47 -19.22
N PRO A 25 18.67 -3.11 -20.31
CA PRO A 25 17.77 -2.55 -21.34
C PRO A 25 16.35 -2.27 -20.80
N PRO A 26 15.58 -1.39 -21.46
CA PRO A 26 14.21 -1.07 -21.05
C PRO A 26 13.30 -2.30 -21.03
N ALA A 27 12.37 -2.33 -20.08
CA ALA A 27 11.34 -3.35 -20.00
C ALA A 27 10.40 -3.26 -21.23
N ARG A 28 10.37 -4.30 -22.07
CA ARG A 28 9.65 -4.27 -23.36
C ARG A 28 8.13 -4.10 -23.23
N CYS A 29 7.55 -4.55 -22.12
CA CYS A 29 6.12 -4.52 -21.87
C CYS A 29 5.75 -3.60 -20.70
N GLY A 30 6.62 -2.65 -20.35
CA GLY A 30 6.46 -1.84 -19.13
C GLY A 30 6.27 -2.74 -17.92
N THR A 31 5.37 -2.36 -17.01
CA THR A 31 5.02 -3.12 -15.79
C THR A 31 4.05 -4.29 -16.03
N PHE A 32 3.59 -4.50 -17.27
CA PHE A 32 2.55 -5.48 -17.60
C PHE A 32 3.07 -6.89 -17.91
N ALA A 33 4.39 -7.12 -17.86
CA ALA A 33 4.98 -8.46 -17.94
C ALA A 33 6.25 -8.54 -17.09
N PRO A 34 6.62 -9.72 -16.54
CA PRO A 34 7.83 -9.85 -15.75
C PRO A 34 9.10 -9.70 -16.59
N CYS A 35 10.17 -9.23 -15.94
CA CYS A 35 11.53 -9.26 -16.50
C CYS A 35 12.39 -10.25 -15.73
N PHE A 36 13.14 -11.08 -16.45
CA PHE A 36 14.05 -12.04 -15.84
C PHE A 36 15.40 -11.39 -15.53
N THR A 37 15.85 -11.55 -14.30
CA THR A 37 17.22 -11.17 -13.94
C THR A 37 18.22 -12.14 -14.59
N ARG A 38 19.47 -11.70 -14.78
CA ARG A 38 20.54 -12.58 -15.31
C ARG A 38 20.77 -13.85 -14.47
N ALA A 39 20.37 -13.83 -13.19
CA ALA A 39 20.53 -14.98 -12.29
C ALA A 39 19.39 -15.99 -12.37
N GLY A 40 18.27 -15.66 -13.03
CA GLY A 40 17.12 -16.57 -13.17
C GLY A 40 15.81 -16.07 -12.55
N PRO A 41 15.78 -15.45 -11.36
CA PRO A 41 14.51 -15.01 -10.76
C PRO A 41 13.82 -13.92 -11.58
N ALA A 42 12.49 -13.98 -11.65
CA ALA A 42 11.65 -12.99 -12.31
C ALA A 42 11.32 -11.80 -11.38
N ALA A 43 11.44 -10.59 -11.88
CA ALA A 43 10.92 -9.40 -11.21
C ALA A 43 9.54 -9.06 -11.78
N PHE A 44 8.60 -8.71 -10.91
CA PHE A 44 7.29 -8.14 -11.27
C PHE A 44 7.23 -6.71 -10.75
N ALA A 45 6.89 -5.75 -11.59
CA ALA A 45 6.80 -4.35 -11.19
C ALA A 45 5.37 -3.96 -10.81
N ARG A 46 5.23 -3.06 -9.83
CA ARG A 46 3.93 -2.50 -9.42
C ARG A 46 3.28 -1.74 -10.58
N ASP A 47 1.98 -1.89 -10.74
CA ASP A 47 1.16 -0.97 -11.55
C ASP A 47 0.84 0.31 -10.77
N ILE A 48 1.37 1.44 -11.23
CA ILE A 48 1.14 2.75 -10.62
C ILE A 48 -0.33 3.18 -10.73
N GLN A 49 -1.01 2.86 -11.84
CA GLN A 49 -2.39 3.31 -12.06
C GLN A 49 -3.34 2.63 -11.08
N ALA A 50 -3.27 1.30 -10.97
CA ALA A 50 -4.01 0.55 -9.97
C ALA A 50 -3.71 1.02 -8.54
N SER A 51 -2.43 1.27 -8.23
CA SER A 51 -2.04 1.74 -6.89
C SER A 51 -2.65 3.11 -6.56
N ARG A 52 -2.70 4.04 -7.52
CA ARG A 52 -3.28 5.39 -7.28
C ARG A 52 -4.78 5.33 -7.05
N GLN A 53 -5.50 4.52 -7.83
CA GLN A 53 -6.95 4.38 -7.69
C GLN A 53 -7.35 3.82 -6.33
N VAL A 54 -6.58 2.86 -5.80
CA VAL A 54 -6.94 2.16 -4.57
C VAL A 54 -6.37 2.83 -3.31
N TRP A 55 -5.15 3.36 -3.38
CA TRP A 55 -4.42 3.79 -2.16
C TRP A 55 -4.29 5.30 -2.00
N SER A 56 -4.74 6.10 -2.97
CA SER A 56 -4.75 7.55 -2.81
C SER A 56 -5.98 7.98 -1.99
N ALA A 57 -5.76 8.58 -0.82
CA ALA A 57 -6.83 9.20 -0.04
C ALA A 57 -7.41 10.46 -0.71
N GLN A 58 -6.69 11.06 -1.67
CA GLN A 58 -7.12 12.30 -2.35
C GLN A 58 -7.80 12.05 -3.70
N GLN A 59 -7.37 11.03 -4.43
CA GLN A 59 -7.78 10.77 -5.82
C GLN A 59 -8.29 9.34 -6.03
N GLY A 60 -8.23 8.50 -5.01
CA GLY A 60 -8.68 7.12 -5.03
C GLY A 60 -9.97 6.95 -4.23
N TYR A 61 -10.51 5.73 -4.27
CA TYR A 61 -11.74 5.37 -3.57
C TYR A 61 -11.74 5.69 -2.06
N PRO A 62 -10.63 5.56 -1.31
CA PRO A 62 -10.65 5.80 0.14
C PRO A 62 -11.09 7.21 0.57
N GLY A 63 -10.98 8.20 -0.32
CA GLY A 63 -11.41 9.58 -0.06
C GLY A 63 -12.91 9.83 -0.27
N ASP A 64 -13.71 8.80 -0.59
CA ASP A 64 -15.14 8.97 -0.81
C ASP A 64 -15.83 9.55 0.44
N PRO A 65 -16.66 10.62 0.30
CA PRO A 65 -17.33 11.26 1.44
C PRO A 65 -18.26 10.33 2.23
N THR A 66 -18.66 9.19 1.66
CA THR A 66 -19.52 8.20 2.32
C THR A 66 -18.73 7.15 3.10
N TYR A 67 -17.41 7.12 2.97
CA TYR A 67 -16.54 6.22 3.71
C TYR A 67 -16.19 6.76 5.09
N ARG A 68 -15.92 5.83 6.00
CA ARG A 68 -15.58 6.09 7.41
C ARG A 68 -14.28 6.89 7.51
N ASP A 69 -14.31 7.99 8.25
CA ASP A 69 -13.11 8.78 8.55
C ASP A 69 -12.16 7.98 9.45
N PHE A 70 -10.88 7.99 9.12
CA PHE A 70 -9.84 7.35 9.91
C PHE A 70 -9.51 8.13 11.19
N TYR A 71 -9.53 9.46 11.12
CA TYR A 71 -9.03 10.35 12.18
C TYR A 71 -10.08 10.74 13.22
N ARG A 72 -11.37 10.50 12.96
CA ARG A 72 -12.46 10.71 13.92
C ARG A 72 -12.72 9.45 14.72
N ASP A 73 -12.47 9.47 16.02
CA ASP A 73 -12.57 8.31 16.91
C ASP A 73 -13.03 8.76 18.30
N ILE A 74 -13.86 7.94 18.95
CA ILE A 74 -14.40 8.30 20.28
C ILE A 74 -13.30 8.48 21.34
N GLY A 75 -12.11 7.91 21.12
CA GLY A 75 -10.97 8.10 22.02
C GLY A 75 -10.45 9.54 22.07
N PHE A 76 -10.74 10.35 21.04
CA PHE A 76 -10.42 11.78 21.00
C PHE A 76 -11.63 12.69 21.24
N ASP A 77 -12.84 12.16 21.05
CA ASP A 77 -14.08 12.94 21.14
C ASP A 77 -14.73 12.91 22.54
N LEU A 78 -14.61 11.80 23.28
CA LEU A 78 -15.28 11.59 24.56
C LEU A 78 -14.38 11.90 25.76
N SER A 79 -15.00 12.26 26.89
CA SER A 79 -14.27 12.41 28.15
C SER A 79 -13.83 11.05 28.71
N ALA A 80 -12.78 11.04 29.53
CA ALA A 80 -12.28 9.83 30.18
C ALA A 80 -13.36 9.08 30.99
N LYS A 81 -14.37 9.79 31.53
CA LYS A 81 -15.48 9.19 32.26
C LYS A 81 -16.43 8.43 31.34
N GLU A 82 -16.74 8.98 30.17
CA GLU A 82 -17.62 8.37 29.17
C GLU A 82 -16.94 7.20 28.46
N LEU A 83 -15.62 7.27 28.31
CA LEU A 83 -14.83 6.30 27.59
C LEU A 83 -14.47 5.06 28.42
N ALA A 84 -14.51 5.15 29.75
CA ALA A 84 -14.11 4.07 30.65
C ALA A 84 -14.89 2.76 30.33
N PRO A 85 -14.22 1.61 30.20
CA PRO A 85 -12.83 1.35 30.60
C PRO A 85 -11.76 1.52 29.50
N LEU A 86 -12.10 2.11 28.35
CA LEU A 86 -11.19 2.25 27.21
C LEU A 86 -10.17 3.40 27.42
N PRO A 87 -8.96 3.30 26.84
CA PRO A 87 -7.97 4.36 26.91
C PRO A 87 -8.39 5.60 26.11
N GLY A 88 -8.21 6.78 26.69
CA GLY A 88 -8.42 8.07 26.02
C GLY A 88 -7.19 8.60 25.31
N ASN A 89 -7.39 9.57 24.42
CA ASN A 89 -6.37 10.19 23.57
C ASN A 89 -5.63 9.20 22.66
N ASP A 90 -6.28 8.10 22.28
CA ASP A 90 -5.76 7.14 21.31
C ASP A 90 -6.92 6.59 20.44
N PHE A 91 -6.58 5.89 19.36
CA PHE A 91 -7.57 5.23 18.52
C PHE A 91 -8.17 4.02 19.23
N THR A 92 -9.44 4.10 19.58
CA THR A 92 -10.19 2.95 20.11
C THR A 92 -10.67 2.00 19.00
N GLY A 93 -10.71 2.48 17.76
CA GLY A 93 -11.25 1.76 16.60
C GLY A 93 -12.75 1.98 16.38
N ILE A 94 -13.44 2.59 17.34
CA ILE A 94 -14.87 2.92 17.27
C ILE A 94 -15.00 4.34 16.69
N LYS A 95 -15.55 4.44 15.47
CA LYS A 95 -15.58 5.67 14.67
C LYS A 95 -16.96 5.85 14.04
N TYR A 96 -17.54 7.04 14.18
CA TYR A 96 -18.91 7.34 13.74
C TYR A 96 -19.01 8.40 12.63
N HIS A 97 -17.88 8.96 12.19
CA HIS A 97 -17.86 9.97 11.15
C HIS A 97 -17.47 9.36 9.79
N CYS A 98 -17.94 10.00 8.73
CA CYS A 98 -17.41 9.82 7.39
C CYS A 98 -16.41 10.95 7.05
N VAL A 99 -15.71 10.86 5.93
CA VAL A 99 -14.58 11.74 5.52
C VAL A 99 -14.93 13.26 5.45
N THR A 100 -16.19 13.64 5.59
CA THR A 100 -16.72 15.02 5.52
C THR A 100 -16.12 16.01 6.51
#